data_AF-A0A1V2AUF7-F1
#
_entry.id   AF-A0A1V2AUF7-F1
#
_cell.length_a   1.000
_cell.length_b   1.000
_cell.length_c   1.000
_cell.angle_alpha   90.00
_cell.angle_beta   90.00
_cell.angle_gamma   90.00
#
_symmetry.space_group_name_H-M   'P 1'
#
loop_
_entity.id
_entity.type
_entity.pdbx_description
1 polymer ?
#
loop_
_entity_poly.entity_id
_entity_poly.type
_entity_poly.pdbx_seq_one_letter_code
_entity_poly.pdbx_strand_id
1 'polypeptide(L)'
;MSKPNNSKHNAEQRLNYFMRCLGQELFSLRKSQKKSMKSVAKDTKMSPSILCKVEKGLYENFYVTRLLRLCKYYKVDMVEMLVRAEDKDRNNSI
;
A
#
# COMPACT_ATOMS: atom_id res chain seq x y z
N MET A 1 -11.13 11.95 34.91
CA MET A 1 -11.21 12.17 33.45
C MET A 1 -9.89 11.73 32.83
N SER A 2 -9.88 10.61 32.12
CA SER A 2 -8.67 10.09 31.46
C SER A 2 -8.37 10.96 30.22
N LYS A 3 -7.19 11.58 30.17
CA LYS A 3 -6.75 12.36 29.00
C LYS A 3 -6.77 11.45 27.75
N PRO A 4 -7.30 11.92 26.61
CA PRO A 4 -7.22 11.16 25.37
C PRO A 4 -5.73 10.92 25.03
N ASN A 5 -5.42 9.67 24.68
CA ASN A 5 -4.06 9.19 24.53
C ASN A 5 -3.48 9.66 23.18
N ASN A 6 -3.01 10.92 23.12
CA ASN A 6 -2.50 11.59 21.91
C ASN A 6 -1.45 10.80 21.12
N SER A 7 -0.68 9.92 21.77
CA SER A 7 0.35 9.09 21.12
C SER A 7 -0.22 8.05 20.15
N LYS A 8 -1.38 7.45 20.49
CA LYS A 8 -2.03 6.43 19.65
C LYS A 8 -2.54 7.01 18.35
N HIS A 9 -3.13 8.21 18.42
CA HIS A 9 -3.65 8.92 17.26
C HIS A 9 -2.54 9.29 16.26
N ASN A 10 -1.37 9.70 16.75
CA ASN A 10 -0.22 10.00 15.90
C ASN A 10 0.30 8.74 15.17
N ALA A 11 0.44 7.62 15.88
CA ALA A 11 0.89 6.37 15.27
C ALA A 11 -0.06 5.88 14.16
N GLU A 12 -1.37 5.97 14.38
CA GLU A 12 -2.38 5.60 13.39
C GLU A 12 -2.34 6.53 12.16
N GLN A 13 -2.19 7.84 12.37
CA GLN A 13 -2.04 8.80 11.27
C GLN A 13 -0.80 8.53 10.43
N ARG A 14 0.35 8.27 11.07
CA ARG A 14 1.59 7.91 10.37
C ARG A 14 1.43 6.61 9.59
N LEU A 15 0.82 5.58 10.19
CA LEU A 15 0.55 4.34 9.49
C LEU A 15 -0.36 4.55 8.29
N ASN A 16 -1.47 5.28 8.45
CA ASN A 16 -2.40 5.58 7.36
C ASN A 16 -1.71 6.34 6.21
N TYR A 17 -0.80 7.26 6.55
CA TYR A 17 -0.03 7.99 5.56
C TYR A 17 0.95 7.07 4.81
N PHE A 18 1.72 6.25 5.53
CA PHE A 18 2.60 5.24 4.93
C PHE A 18 1.83 4.29 4.00
N MET A 19 0.63 3.85 4.39
CA MET A 19 -0.21 2.98 3.57
C MET A 19 -0.67 3.65 2.26
N ARG A 20 -0.85 4.97 2.25
CA ARG A 20 -1.09 5.74 1.02
C ARG A 20 0.15 5.77 0.13
N CYS A 21 1.33 5.99 0.69
CA CYS A 21 2.60 5.95 -0.04
C CYS A 21 2.82 4.57 -0.70
N LEU A 22 2.60 3.48 0.05
CA LEU A 22 2.65 2.12 -0.47
C LEU A 22 1.62 1.86 -1.57
N GLY A 23 0.38 2.33 -1.39
CA GLY A 23 -0.67 2.23 -2.41
C GLY A 23 -0.29 2.91 -3.72
N GLN A 24 0.28 4.12 -3.63
CA GLN A 24 0.76 4.88 -4.79
C GLN A 24 1.90 4.18 -5.52
N GLU A 25 2.82 3.55 -4.79
CA GLU A 25 3.88 2.73 -5.39
C GLU A 25 3.29 1.54 -6.17
N LEU A 26 2.34 0.82 -5.58
CA LEU A 26 1.64 -0.29 -6.24
C LEU A 26 0.88 0.18 -7.50
N PHE A 27 0.23 1.34 -7.44
CA PHE A 27 -0.43 1.95 -8.60
C PHE A 27 0.57 2.28 -9.71
N SER A 28 1.67 2.93 -9.36
CA SER A 28 2.73 3.34 -10.29
C SER A 28 3.37 2.12 -10.94
N LEU A 29 3.62 1.07 -10.16
CA LEU A 29 4.12 -0.21 -10.65
C LEU A 29 3.16 -0.86 -11.62
N ARG A 30 1.86 -0.91 -11.30
CA ARG A 30 0.84 -1.45 -12.21
C ARG A 30 0.84 -0.72 -13.55
N LYS A 31 0.92 0.61 -13.52
CA LYS A 31 0.90 1.46 -14.72
C LYS A 31 2.18 1.33 -15.54
N SER A 32 3.35 1.35 -14.92
CA SER A 32 4.63 1.18 -15.61
C SER A 32 4.74 -0.16 -16.33
N GLN A 33 4.22 -1.24 -15.72
CA GLN A 33 4.15 -2.57 -16.34
C GLN A 33 2.95 -2.77 -17.28
N LYS A 34 2.18 -1.70 -17.57
CA LYS A 34 1.00 -1.70 -18.45
C LYS A 34 -0.04 -2.77 -18.08
N LYS A 35 -0.18 -3.08 -16.80
CA LYS A 35 -1.13 -4.10 -16.31
C LYS A 35 -2.51 -3.50 -16.08
N SER A 36 -3.54 -4.19 -16.57
CA SER A 36 -4.93 -3.81 -16.32
C SER A 36 -5.35 -4.27 -14.93
N MET A 37 -6.23 -3.51 -14.26
CA MET A 37 -6.76 -3.88 -12.95
C MET A 37 -7.38 -5.29 -12.96
N LYS A 38 -8.08 -5.64 -14.05
CA LYS A 38 -8.70 -6.96 -14.24
C LYS A 38 -7.66 -8.09 -14.30
N SER A 39 -6.53 -7.87 -14.97
CA SER A 39 -5.45 -8.86 -15.05
C SER A 39 -4.80 -9.10 -13.68
N VAL A 40 -4.52 -8.03 -12.94
CA VAL A 40 -3.95 -8.11 -11.59
C VAL A 40 -4.93 -8.82 -10.65
N ALA A 41 -6.22 -8.45 -10.71
CA ALA A 41 -7.28 -9.04 -9.90
C ALA A 41 -7.33 -10.57 -10.04
N LYS A 42 -7.36 -11.04 -11.29
CA LYS A 42 -7.41 -12.46 -11.63
C LYS A 42 -6.23 -13.23 -11.02
N ASP A 43 -5.02 -12.76 -11.25
CA ASP A 43 -3.81 -13.52 -10.92
C ASP A 43 -3.44 -13.42 -9.43
N THR A 44 -3.82 -12.31 -8.77
CA THR A 44 -3.60 -12.12 -7.32
C THR A 44 -4.74 -12.65 -6.46
N LYS A 45 -5.82 -13.14 -7.07
CA LYS A 45 -7.06 -13.58 -6.40
C LYS A 45 -7.65 -12.48 -5.50
N MET A 46 -7.62 -11.24 -5.98
CA MET A 46 -8.22 -10.08 -5.33
C MET A 46 -9.27 -9.47 -6.23
N SER A 47 -10.37 -8.95 -5.67
CA SER A 47 -11.36 -8.27 -6.51
C SER A 47 -10.78 -6.93 -7.02
N PRO A 48 -11.22 -6.46 -8.20
CA PRO A 48 -10.81 -5.14 -8.70
C PRO A 48 -11.10 -4.00 -7.72
N SER A 49 -12.19 -4.11 -6.95
CA SER A 49 -12.55 -3.13 -5.91
C SER A 49 -11.54 -3.13 -4.76
N ILE A 50 -11.10 -4.32 -4.30
CA ILE A 50 -10.05 -4.42 -3.27
C ILE A 50 -8.75 -3.81 -3.80
N LEU A 51 -8.32 -4.16 -5.02
CA LEU A 51 -7.10 -3.60 -5.60
C LEU A 51 -7.16 -2.08 -5.74
N CYS A 52 -8.31 -1.52 -6.14
CA CYS A 52 -8.52 -0.08 -6.20
C CYS A 52 -8.36 0.58 -4.82
N LYS A 53 -8.87 -0.05 -3.75
CA LYS A 53 -8.68 0.44 -2.38
C LYS A 53 -7.23 0.31 -1.91
N VAL A 54 -6.56 -0.79 -2.25
CA VAL A 54 -5.14 -1.01 -1.94
C VAL A 54 -4.27 0.05 -2.61
N GLU A 55 -4.48 0.31 -3.90
CA GLU A 55 -3.73 1.33 -4.66
C GLU A 55 -3.98 2.77 -4.16
N LYS A 56 -5.08 3.00 -3.45
CA LYS A 56 -5.37 4.27 -2.77
C LYS A 56 -4.87 4.32 -1.33
N GLY A 57 -4.34 3.22 -0.79
CA GLY A 57 -4.00 3.10 0.63
C GLY A 57 -5.20 3.13 1.58
N LEU A 58 -6.40 2.79 1.09
CA LEU A 58 -7.67 2.86 1.84
C LEU A 58 -8.21 1.48 2.23
N TYR A 59 -7.41 0.43 2.10
CA TYR A 59 -7.84 -0.93 2.44
C TYR A 59 -7.30 -1.32 3.81
N GLU A 60 -8.15 -1.21 4.83
CA GLU A 60 -7.80 -1.49 6.23
C GLU A 60 -7.28 -2.92 6.44
N ASN A 61 -7.87 -3.90 5.74
CA ASN A 61 -7.49 -5.32 5.84
C ASN A 61 -6.35 -5.71 4.87
N PHE A 62 -5.38 -4.82 4.71
CA PHE A 62 -4.21 -5.06 3.86
C PHE A 62 -3.12 -5.81 4.62
N TYR A 63 -3.22 -7.14 4.58
CA TYR A 63 -2.25 -8.04 5.20
C TYR A 63 -0.98 -8.23 4.35
N VAL A 64 0.13 -8.56 5.02
CA VAL A 64 1.43 -8.88 4.39
C VAL A 64 1.29 -9.96 3.30
N THR A 65 0.39 -10.94 3.47
CA THR A 65 0.13 -11.97 2.46
C THR A 65 -0.42 -11.42 1.14
N ARG A 66 -1.18 -10.32 1.17
CA ARG A 66 -1.65 -9.64 -0.03
C ARG A 66 -0.53 -8.86 -0.71
N LEU A 67 0.33 -8.21 0.09
CA LEU A 67 1.54 -7.57 -0.41
C LEU A 67 2.47 -8.58 -1.09
N LEU A 68 2.73 -9.74 -0.48
CA LEU A 68 3.52 -10.83 -1.09
C LEU A 68 2.97 -11.27 -2.45
N ARG A 69 1.65 -11.42 -2.56
CA ARG A 69 1.00 -11.80 -3.84
C ARG A 69 1.20 -10.75 -4.91
N LEU A 70 1.10 -9.47 -4.56
CA LEU A 70 1.35 -8.35 -5.48
C LEU A 70 2.83 -8.30 -5.88
N CYS A 71 3.74 -8.42 -4.92
CA CYS A 71 5.19 -8.43 -5.18
C CYS A 71 5.58 -9.58 -6.11
N LYS A 72 5.06 -10.79 -5.86
CA LYS A 72 5.23 -11.96 -6.74
C LYS A 72 4.66 -11.72 -8.13
N TYR A 73 3.47 -11.14 -8.24
CA TYR A 73 2.83 -10.83 -9.52
C TYR A 73 3.67 -9.84 -10.36
N TYR A 74 4.15 -8.77 -9.73
CA TYR A 74 4.95 -7.74 -10.38
C TYR A 74 6.44 -8.06 -10.49
N LYS A 75 6.89 -9.21 -9.94
CA LYS A 75 8.29 -9.65 -9.88
C LYS A 75 9.22 -8.60 -9.24
N VAL A 76 8.77 -8.05 -8.12
CA VAL A 76 9.52 -7.07 -7.31
C VAL A 76 9.74 -7.64 -5.92
N ASP A 77 10.87 -7.31 -5.31
CA ASP A 77 11.14 -7.69 -3.93
C ASP A 77 10.26 -6.87 -2.96
N MET A 78 9.83 -7.51 -1.87
CA MET A 78 8.97 -6.82 -0.89
C MET A 78 9.74 -5.72 -0.14
N VAL A 79 11.00 -5.98 0.25
CA VAL A 79 11.81 -5.00 0.97
C VAL A 79 12.03 -3.78 0.09
N GLU A 80 12.35 -3.99 -1.19
CA GLU A 80 12.44 -2.90 -2.17
C GLU A 80 11.14 -2.08 -2.26
N MET A 81 9.98 -2.76 -2.27
CA MET A 81 8.68 -2.08 -2.30
C MET A 81 8.42 -1.23 -1.05
N LEU A 82 8.79 -1.74 0.12
CA LEU A 82 8.65 -1.02 1.39
C LEU A 82 9.61 0.18 1.46
N VAL A 83 10.85 0.03 1.01
CA VAL A 83 11.83 1.12 0.95
C VAL A 83 11.33 2.25 0.06
N ARG A 84 10.80 1.96 -1.14
CA ARG A 84 10.22 2.99 -2.02
C ARG A 84 9.07 3.76 -1.38
N ALA A 85 8.20 3.04 -0.66
CA ALA A 85 7.10 3.66 0.08
C ALA A 85 7.61 4.53 1.23
N GLU A 86 8.65 4.08 1.93
CA GLU A 86 9.30 4.81 3.03
C GLU A 86 10.03 6.07 2.53
N ASP A 87 10.74 5.99 1.40
CA ASP A 87 11.39 7.16 0.79
C ASP A 87 10.36 8.23 0.45
N LYS A 88 9.19 7.83 -0.07
CA LYS A 88 8.07 8.75 -0.30
C LYS A 88 7.50 9.35 0.98
N ASP A 89 7.35 8.53 2.02
CA ASP A 89 6.89 8.95 3.35
C ASP A 89 7.78 10.07 3.92
N ARG A 90 9.11 9.86 3.85
CA ARG A 90 10.12 10.81 4.32
C ARG A 90 10.16 12.09 3.49
N ASN A 91 10.06 11.98 2.16
CA ASN A 91 10.17 13.13 1.26
C ASN A 91 8.97 14.08 1.26
N ASN A 92 7.83 13.67 1.82
CA ASN A 92 6.65 14.53 2.01
C ASN A 92 6.50 15.05 3.46
N SER A 93 7.45 14.76 4.34
CA SER A 93 7.45 15.23 5.74
C SER A 93 8.02 16.65 5.91
N ILE A 94 7.95 17.51 4.88
CA ILE A 94 8.29 18.95 4.94
C ILE A 94 7.02 19.76 5.15
#